data_AF-A0A936INH4-F1
#
_entry.id   AF-A0A936INH4-F1
#
_cell.length_a   1.000
_cell.length_b   1.000
_cell.length_c   1.000
_cell.angle_alpha   90.00
_cell.angle_beta   90.00
_cell.angle_gamma   90.00
#
_symmetry.space_group_name_H-M   'P 1'
#
loop_
_entity.id
_entity.type
_entity.pdbx_description
1 polymer ?
#
loop_
_entity_poly.entity_id
_entity_poly.type
_entity_poly.pdbx_seq_one_letter_code
_entity_poly.pdbx_strand_id
1 'polypeptide(L)'
;MFATHLEPVIVVGSALAFIILGFIGPKNRAAGPAPDLKPMGAFRIAAGLAMSFVGGAATITMSGIGYSNGWWGLIDPLAVLLGGMLAVAVLSRTRIPDSTQGIARFFSGGDSKLSIVYAVASVFVYLLLAAAQIVALSKLFEPYLPFASVFSGVCYLLVVTYIRLGGLASVTRTDLAQLLIILALFVAPATVGLLRSGGFSTSDASILHAHGHTNGLAALSLITFRPAIARCLGEGSARAIARPRPDWNNRRRVALCCDCFPRHRSWGWRRSIRHDVGGS
;
A
#
# COMPACT_ATOMS: atom_id res chain seq x y z
N MET A 1 -0.51 -27.39 29.99
CA MET A 1 0.52 -27.85 29.04
C MET A 1 0.02 -28.14 27.62
N PHE A 2 -1.30 -28.23 27.34
CA PHE A 2 -1.81 -28.44 25.97
C PHE A 2 -1.90 -27.18 25.10
N ALA A 3 -1.76 -25.98 25.69
CA ALA A 3 -1.85 -24.72 24.95
C ALA A 3 -0.66 -24.48 23.98
N THR A 4 0.51 -25.06 24.26
CA THR A 4 1.75 -24.76 23.51
C THR A 4 1.79 -25.30 22.09
N HIS A 5 0.95 -26.29 21.74
CA HIS A 5 0.89 -26.85 20.39
C HIS A 5 -0.30 -26.36 19.56
N LEU A 6 -1.31 -25.79 20.21
CA LEU A 6 -2.53 -25.33 19.51
C LEU A 6 -2.28 -24.01 18.77
N GLU A 7 -1.57 -23.08 19.41
CA GLU A 7 -1.24 -21.77 18.86
C GLU A 7 -0.53 -21.84 17.49
N PRO A 8 0.59 -22.59 17.33
CA PRO A 8 1.25 -22.68 16.03
C PRO A 8 0.37 -23.31 14.96
N VAL A 9 -0.47 -24.28 15.32
CA VAL A 9 -1.40 -24.93 14.38
C VAL A 9 -2.46 -23.95 13.90
N ILE A 10 -3.02 -23.12 14.79
CA ILE A 10 -4.00 -22.08 14.43
C ILE A 10 -3.35 -21.03 13.52
N VAL A 11 -2.16 -20.55 13.88
CA VAL A 11 -1.46 -19.51 13.12
C VAL A 11 -1.08 -20.00 11.73
N VAL A 12 -0.38 -21.14 11.63
CA VAL A 12 0.02 -21.72 10.34
C VAL A 12 -1.21 -22.15 9.53
N GLY A 13 -2.19 -22.79 10.18
CA GLY A 13 -3.44 -23.23 9.54
C GLY A 13 -4.23 -22.06 8.96
N SER A 14 -4.34 -20.94 9.67
CA SER A 14 -5.03 -19.74 9.19
C SER A 14 -4.30 -19.11 7.99
N ALA A 15 -2.97 -19.03 8.02
CA ALA A 15 -2.18 -18.54 6.89
C ALA A 15 -2.39 -19.40 5.63
N LEU A 16 -2.33 -20.73 5.77
CA LEU A 16 -2.60 -21.65 4.67
C LEU A 16 -4.03 -21.55 4.16
N ALA A 17 -5.02 -21.42 5.05
CA ALA A 17 -6.42 -21.25 4.67
C ALA A 17 -6.64 -20.00 3.80
N PHE A 18 -6.00 -18.87 4.13
CA PHE A 18 -6.06 -17.66 3.30
C PHE A 18 -5.39 -17.82 1.93
N ILE A 19 -4.26 -18.52 1.88
CA ILE A 19 -3.59 -18.83 0.61
C ILE A 19 -4.51 -19.69 -0.25
N ILE A 20 -5.09 -20.76 0.31
CA ILE A 20 -6.04 -21.64 -0.37
C ILE A 20 -7.26 -20.85 -0.87
N LEU A 21 -7.81 -19.96 -0.04
CA LEU A 21 -8.93 -19.10 -0.43
C LEU A 21 -8.59 -18.23 -1.66
N GLY A 22 -7.36 -17.71 -1.74
CA GLY A 22 -6.87 -16.98 -2.91
C GLY A 22 -6.87 -17.81 -4.19
N PHE A 23 -6.62 -19.12 -4.09
CA PHE A 23 -6.66 -20.05 -5.22
C PHE A 23 -8.08 -20.50 -5.62
N ILE A 24 -9.07 -20.40 -4.73
CA ILE A 24 -10.46 -20.87 -4.95
C ILE A 24 -11.29 -19.92 -5.87
N GLY A 25 -10.67 -18.91 -6.47
CA GLY A 25 -11.34 -17.97 -7.38
C GLY A 25 -11.50 -18.46 -8.83
N PRO A 26 -12.48 -17.90 -9.59
CA PRO A 26 -12.52 -18.06 -11.03
C PRO A 26 -11.22 -17.51 -11.62
N LYS A 27 -10.54 -18.35 -12.39
CA LYS A 27 -9.26 -18.03 -13.02
C LYS A 27 -9.52 -17.16 -14.24
N ASN A 28 -9.37 -15.85 -14.09
CA ASN A 28 -9.45 -14.94 -15.24
C ASN A 28 -8.17 -15.08 -16.06
N ARG A 29 -8.26 -15.70 -17.24
CA ARG A 29 -7.14 -15.91 -18.18
C ARG A 29 -6.61 -14.63 -18.82
N ALA A 30 -7.26 -13.49 -18.61
CA ALA A 30 -6.85 -12.22 -19.19
C ALA A 30 -6.31 -11.29 -18.11
N ALA A 31 -4.99 -11.24 -17.97
CA ALA A 31 -4.28 -10.05 -17.50
C ALA A 31 -4.41 -8.96 -18.58
N GLY A 32 -5.65 -8.51 -18.85
CA GLY A 32 -5.93 -7.39 -19.73
C GLY A 32 -5.65 -6.06 -19.01
N PRO A 33 -5.46 -4.95 -19.76
CA PRO A 33 -5.14 -3.66 -19.19
C PRO A 33 -6.35 -3.15 -18.40
N ALA A 34 -6.18 -2.97 -17.09
CA ALA A 34 -7.15 -2.50 -16.11
C ALA A 34 -8.48 -3.29 -16.11
N PRO A 35 -8.76 -4.15 -15.10
CA PRO A 35 -10.04 -4.80 -15.02
C PRO A 35 -11.14 -3.74 -14.91
N ASP A 36 -12.23 -3.97 -15.64
CA ASP A 36 -13.45 -3.19 -15.50
C ASP A 36 -13.86 -3.23 -14.02
N LEU A 37 -13.80 -2.09 -13.34
CA LEU A 37 -14.16 -1.93 -11.93
C LEU A 37 -15.67 -1.82 -11.75
N LYS A 38 -16.44 -1.65 -12.84
CA LYS A 38 -17.91 -1.50 -12.80
C LYS A 38 -18.67 -2.63 -12.08
N PRO A 39 -18.28 -3.92 -12.14
CA PRO A 39 -18.94 -4.97 -11.36
C PRO A 39 -18.43 -5.08 -9.91
N MET A 40 -17.38 -4.34 -9.52
CA MET A 40 -16.88 -4.34 -8.14
C MET A 40 -17.67 -3.30 -7.34
N GLY A 41 -18.69 -3.75 -6.61
CA GLY A 41 -19.44 -2.89 -5.70
C GLY A 41 -18.52 -2.11 -4.76
N ALA A 42 -18.87 -0.85 -4.47
CA ALA A 42 -18.05 0.09 -3.69
C ALA A 42 -17.51 -0.50 -2.38
N PHE A 43 -18.28 -1.37 -1.74
CA PHE A 43 -17.87 -2.10 -0.54
C PHE A 43 -16.62 -2.97 -0.74
N ARG A 44 -16.48 -3.68 -1.86
CA ARG A 44 -15.29 -4.50 -2.14
C ARG A 44 -14.05 -3.66 -2.36
N ILE A 45 -14.21 -2.51 -3.01
CA ILE A 45 -13.13 -1.55 -3.23
C ILE A 45 -12.70 -0.95 -1.88
N ALA A 46 -13.66 -0.53 -1.07
CA ALA A 46 -13.40 -0.02 0.28
C ALA A 46 -12.72 -1.07 1.16
N ALA A 47 -13.15 -2.33 1.09
CA ALA A 47 -12.55 -3.42 1.85
C ALA A 47 -11.10 -3.69 1.43
N GLY A 48 -10.80 -3.73 0.12
CA GLY A 48 -9.43 -3.91 -0.37
C GLY A 48 -8.52 -2.73 -0.02
N LEU A 49 -9.03 -1.50 -0.11
CA LEU A 49 -8.31 -0.31 0.34
C LEU A 49 -8.07 -0.35 1.84
N ALA A 50 -9.09 -0.66 2.65
CA ALA A 50 -8.97 -0.75 4.10
C ALA A 50 -7.95 -1.81 4.50
N MET A 51 -7.99 -3.00 3.91
CA MET A 51 -7.06 -4.09 4.24
C MET A 51 -5.61 -3.77 3.84
N SER A 52 -5.40 -2.95 2.81
CA SER A 52 -4.08 -2.46 2.44
C SER A 52 -3.45 -1.55 3.51
N PHE A 53 -4.29 -0.84 4.30
CA PHE A 53 -3.84 -0.02 5.43
C PHE A 53 -3.84 -0.79 6.76
N VAL A 54 -4.86 -1.63 6.98
CA VAL A 54 -5.04 -2.48 8.17
C VAL A 54 -4.30 -3.80 7.96
N GLY A 55 -3.01 -3.71 7.67
CA GLY A 55 -2.12 -4.87 7.53
C GLY A 55 -1.57 -5.37 8.87
N GLY A 56 -0.85 -6.50 8.85
CA GLY A 56 -0.20 -7.06 10.03
C GLY A 56 0.82 -6.10 10.65
N ALA A 57 1.65 -5.46 9.81
CA ALA A 57 2.61 -4.46 10.29
C ALA A 57 1.93 -3.28 10.99
N ALA A 58 0.87 -2.72 10.38
CA ALA A 58 0.13 -1.60 10.96
C ALA A 58 -0.56 -1.99 12.27
N THR A 59 -1.13 -3.19 12.35
CA THR A 59 -1.78 -3.70 13.57
C THR A 59 -0.79 -3.81 14.73
N ILE A 60 0.39 -4.40 14.48
CA ILE A 60 1.43 -4.53 15.49
C ILE A 60 1.94 -3.16 15.92
N THR A 61 2.26 -2.28 14.96
CA THR A 61 2.75 -0.92 15.26
C THR A 61 1.72 -0.09 16.02
N MET A 62 0.45 -0.11 15.61
CA MET A 62 -0.61 0.66 16.27
C MET A 62 -0.96 0.12 17.65
N SER A 63 -0.85 -1.20 17.87
CA SER A 63 -0.99 -1.74 19.22
C SER A 63 0.13 -1.24 20.16
N GLY A 64 1.36 -1.14 19.65
CA GLY A 64 2.49 -0.55 20.39
C GLY A 64 2.30 0.94 20.69
N ILE A 65 1.88 1.73 19.70
CA ILE A 65 1.59 3.16 19.88
C ILE A 65 0.41 3.36 20.85
N GLY A 66 -0.63 2.53 20.75
CA GLY A 66 -1.77 2.57 21.66
C GLY A 66 -1.37 2.25 23.11
N TYR A 67 -0.43 1.31 23.30
CA TYR A 67 0.12 1.00 24.61
C TYR A 67 0.98 2.15 25.17
N SER A 68 1.83 2.78 24.35
CA SER A 68 2.73 3.83 24.83
C SER A 68 2.08 5.22 24.95
N ASN A 69 1.17 5.56 24.03
CA ASN A 69 0.61 6.90 23.84
C ASN A 69 -0.92 6.92 23.97
N GLY A 70 -1.57 5.81 24.34
CA GLY A 70 -3.02 5.74 24.47
C GLY A 70 -3.75 6.07 23.16
N TRP A 71 -4.80 6.88 23.26
CA TRP A 71 -5.67 7.25 22.13
C TRP A 71 -5.02 8.12 21.06
N TRP A 72 -3.83 8.70 21.33
CA TRP A 72 -3.14 9.56 20.37
C TRP A 72 -2.76 8.83 19.07
N GLY A 73 -2.64 7.50 19.10
CA GLY A 73 -2.43 6.68 17.91
C GLY A 73 -3.58 6.73 16.90
N LEU A 74 -4.78 7.22 17.28
CA LEU A 74 -5.91 7.37 16.36
C LEU A 74 -5.78 8.57 15.41
N ILE A 75 -4.85 9.49 15.65
CA ILE A 75 -4.68 10.67 14.78
C ILE A 75 -4.33 10.24 13.35
N ASP A 76 -3.43 9.27 13.19
CA ASP A 76 -2.98 8.81 11.87
C ASP A 76 -4.13 8.25 11.01
N PRO A 77 -4.91 7.24 11.46
CA PRO A 77 -6.04 6.74 10.68
C PRO A 77 -7.12 7.80 10.45
N LEU A 78 -7.33 8.72 11.41
CA LEU A 78 -8.28 9.82 11.25
C LEU A 78 -7.82 10.82 10.18
N ALA A 79 -6.53 11.16 10.15
CA ALA A 79 -5.95 12.04 9.13
C ALA A 79 -6.04 11.40 7.73
N VAL A 80 -5.79 10.10 7.62
CA VAL A 80 -5.94 9.36 6.36
C VAL A 80 -7.41 9.35 5.90
N LEU A 81 -8.35 9.11 6.82
CA LEU A 81 -9.78 9.13 6.53
C LEU A 81 -10.22 10.51 6.03
N LEU A 82 -9.87 11.57 6.76
CA LEU A 82 -10.22 12.95 6.41
C LEU A 82 -9.57 13.38 5.08
N GLY A 83 -8.29 13.05 4.88
CA GLY A 83 -7.57 13.31 3.63
C GLY A 83 -8.20 12.58 2.44
N GLY A 84 -8.60 11.32 2.63
CA GLY A 84 -9.31 10.53 1.64
C GLY A 84 -10.68 11.12 1.28
N MET A 85 -11.47 11.51 2.29
CA MET A 85 -12.77 12.17 2.08
C MET A 85 -12.60 13.49 1.32
N LEU A 86 -11.60 14.30 1.68
CA LEU A 86 -11.30 15.55 0.98
C LEU A 86 -10.87 15.29 -0.47
N ALA A 87 -10.00 14.30 -0.69
CA ALA A 87 -9.59 13.91 -2.03
C ALA A 87 -10.78 13.48 -2.89
N VAL A 88 -11.66 12.62 -2.36
CA VAL A 88 -12.89 12.20 -3.06
C VAL A 88 -13.81 13.38 -3.33
N ALA A 89 -14.00 14.28 -2.37
CA ALA A 89 -14.83 15.47 -2.56
C ALA A 89 -14.28 16.38 -3.68
N VAL A 90 -12.97 16.58 -3.73
CA VAL A 90 -12.31 17.35 -4.80
C VAL A 90 -12.43 16.63 -6.15
N LEU A 91 -12.12 15.33 -6.19
CA LEU A 91 -12.17 14.50 -7.40
C LEU A 91 -13.59 14.37 -7.97
N SER A 92 -14.60 14.30 -7.12
CA SER A 92 -16.02 14.20 -7.54
C SER A 92 -16.52 15.47 -8.25
N ARG A 93 -15.90 16.62 -7.96
CA ARG A 93 -16.23 17.91 -8.60
C ARG A 93 -15.51 18.10 -9.92
N THR A 94 -14.35 17.47 -10.09
CA THR A 94 -13.67 17.44 -11.38
C THR A 94 -14.37 16.43 -12.30
N ARG A 95 -14.92 16.87 -13.44
CA ARG A 95 -15.36 15.94 -14.49
C ARG A 95 -14.14 15.24 -15.06
N ILE A 96 -13.79 14.09 -14.47
CA ILE A 96 -12.76 13.22 -14.99
C ILE A 96 -13.35 12.55 -16.24
N PRO A 97 -12.84 12.83 -17.45
CA PRO A 97 -13.29 12.10 -18.62
C PRO A 97 -12.99 10.62 -18.42
N ASP A 98 -13.94 9.75 -18.78
CA ASP A 98 -13.82 8.28 -18.73
C ASP A 98 -12.57 7.74 -19.44
N SER A 99 -11.90 8.56 -20.26
CA SER A 99 -10.67 8.26 -20.99
C SER A 99 -9.37 8.47 -20.19
N THR A 100 -9.42 8.89 -18.92
CA THR A 100 -8.20 9.16 -18.14
C THR A 100 -7.52 7.87 -17.70
N GLN A 101 -6.52 7.51 -18.50
CA GLN A 101 -5.54 6.45 -18.27
C GLN A 101 -4.76 6.69 -16.97
N GLY A 102 -5.18 6.11 -15.84
CA GLY A 102 -4.39 5.96 -14.60
C GLY A 102 -4.17 7.22 -13.74
N ILE A 103 -4.09 7.02 -12.42
CA ILE A 103 -3.87 8.07 -11.40
C ILE A 103 -2.64 8.94 -11.72
N ALA A 104 -1.57 8.32 -12.22
CA ALA A 104 -0.34 9.02 -12.56
C ALA A 104 -0.52 10.06 -13.68
N ARG A 105 -1.39 9.81 -14.67
CA ARG A 105 -1.66 10.79 -15.72
C ARG A 105 -2.66 11.86 -15.28
N PHE A 106 -3.55 11.51 -14.37
CA PHE A 106 -4.45 12.49 -13.75
C PHE A 106 -3.64 13.58 -13.04
N PHE A 107 -2.69 13.19 -12.17
CA PHE A 107 -1.83 14.14 -11.47
C PHE A 107 -0.78 14.80 -12.36
N SER A 108 -0.42 14.20 -13.50
CA SER A 108 0.56 14.78 -14.41
C SER A 108 -0.01 15.82 -15.38
N GLY A 109 -1.34 15.97 -15.45
CA GLY A 109 -1.98 16.91 -16.38
C GLY A 109 -1.67 16.63 -17.86
N GLY A 110 -1.31 15.38 -18.20
CA GLY A 110 -0.89 15.00 -19.56
C GLY A 110 0.63 15.09 -19.82
N ASP A 111 1.44 15.59 -18.89
CA ASP A 111 2.90 15.52 -19.02
C ASP A 111 3.38 14.07 -18.82
N SER A 112 4.01 13.51 -19.85
CA SER A 112 4.54 12.16 -19.83
C SER A 112 5.68 11.97 -18.83
N LYS A 113 6.53 12.99 -18.63
CA LYS A 113 7.68 12.88 -17.71
C LYS A 113 7.20 12.83 -16.27
N LEU A 114 6.27 13.72 -15.92
CA LEU A 114 5.70 13.78 -14.59
C LEU A 114 4.85 12.52 -14.28
N SER A 115 4.15 11.96 -15.27
CA SER A 115 3.43 10.68 -15.12
C SER A 115 4.38 9.53 -14.81
N ILE A 116 5.57 9.48 -15.41
CA ILE A 116 6.57 8.43 -15.12
C ILE A 116 7.07 8.57 -13.68
N VAL A 117 7.33 9.80 -13.22
CA VAL A 117 7.76 10.05 -11.84
C VAL A 117 6.72 9.54 -10.85
N TYR A 118 5.43 9.84 -11.05
CA TYR A 118 4.35 9.32 -10.20
C TYR A 118 4.22 7.79 -10.26
N ALA A 119 4.38 7.19 -11.45
CA ALA A 119 4.35 5.74 -11.60
C ALA A 119 5.52 5.06 -10.86
N VAL A 120 6.74 5.58 -10.99
CA VAL A 120 7.91 5.04 -10.29
C VAL A 120 7.79 5.23 -8.78
N ALA A 121 7.37 6.41 -8.33
CA ALA A 121 7.18 6.69 -6.91
C ALA A 121 6.12 5.76 -6.28
N SER A 122 4.98 5.55 -6.95
CA SER A 122 3.94 4.64 -6.46
C SER A 122 4.41 3.20 -6.41
N VAL A 123 5.09 2.68 -7.44
CA VAL A 123 5.67 1.33 -7.42
C VAL A 123 6.65 1.18 -6.27
N PHE A 124 7.50 2.18 -6.02
CA PHE A 124 8.46 2.16 -4.93
C PHE A 124 7.77 2.12 -3.56
N VAL A 125 6.73 2.94 -3.34
CA VAL A 125 5.94 2.93 -2.10
C VAL A 125 5.29 1.56 -1.87
N TYR A 126 4.67 0.97 -2.90
CA TYR A 126 4.04 -0.35 -2.77
C TYR A 126 5.05 -1.47 -2.54
N LEU A 127 6.26 -1.36 -3.09
CA LEU A 127 7.35 -2.31 -2.82
C LEU A 127 7.80 -2.25 -1.36
N LEU A 128 7.94 -1.05 -0.80
CA LEU A 128 8.27 -0.87 0.62
C LEU A 128 7.16 -1.40 1.53
N LEU A 129 5.89 -1.16 1.19
CA LEU A 129 4.75 -1.71 1.92
C LEU A 129 4.77 -3.24 1.90
N ALA A 130 4.98 -3.86 0.73
CA ALA A 130 5.08 -5.31 0.63
C ALA A 130 6.24 -5.88 1.46
N ALA A 131 7.42 -5.24 1.40
CA ALA A 131 8.57 -5.63 2.20
C ALA A 131 8.29 -5.58 3.71
N ALA A 132 7.63 -4.50 4.18
CA ALA A 132 7.24 -4.37 5.58
C ALA A 132 6.30 -5.50 6.04
N GLN A 133 5.35 -5.92 5.19
CA GLN A 133 4.45 -7.03 5.52
C GLN A 133 5.18 -8.38 5.58
N ILE A 134 6.17 -8.64 4.72
CA ILE A 134 6.98 -9.87 4.78
C ILE A 134 7.80 -9.93 6.07
N VAL A 135 8.40 -8.80 6.48
CA VAL A 135 9.14 -8.70 7.74
C VAL A 135 8.21 -8.94 8.92
N ALA A 136 7.04 -8.27 8.95
CA ALA A 136 6.05 -8.45 10.00
C ALA A 136 5.57 -9.91 10.09
N LEU A 137 5.30 -10.55 8.94
CA LEU A 137 4.92 -11.96 8.87
C LEU A 137 6.02 -12.87 9.42
N SER A 138 7.28 -12.59 9.10
CA SER A 138 8.42 -13.36 9.62
C SER A 138 8.55 -13.25 11.14
N LYS A 139 8.36 -12.04 11.68
CA LYS A 139 8.34 -11.79 13.13
C LYS A 139 7.19 -12.48 13.84
N LEU A 140 6.05 -12.64 13.17
CA LEU A 140 4.90 -13.36 13.70
C LEU A 140 5.18 -14.87 13.80
N PHE A 141 5.92 -15.45 12.85
CA PHE A 141 6.27 -16.88 12.86
C PHE A 141 7.51 -17.24 13.69
N GLU A 142 8.38 -16.28 14.00
CA GLU A 142 9.65 -16.49 14.70
C GLU A 142 9.53 -17.27 16.03
N PRO A 143 8.50 -17.06 16.87
CA PRO A 143 8.33 -17.85 18.11
C PRO A 143 7.93 -19.32 17.87
N TYR A 144 7.37 -19.64 16.69
CA TYR A 144 6.73 -20.92 16.41
C TYR A 144 7.56 -21.81 15.48
N LEU A 145 8.37 -21.22 14.60
CA LEU A 145 9.09 -21.93 13.55
C LEU A 145 10.54 -21.45 13.49
N PRO A 146 11.55 -22.34 13.60
CA PRO A 146 12.96 -21.96 13.51
C PRO A 146 13.36 -21.48 12.10
N PHE A 147 12.53 -21.74 11.09
CA PHE A 147 12.71 -21.32 9.68
C PHE A 147 11.67 -20.29 9.23
N ALA A 148 11.18 -19.44 10.15
CA ALA A 148 10.14 -18.44 9.90
C ALA A 148 10.40 -17.54 8.67
N SER A 149 11.66 -17.14 8.43
CA SER A 149 12.05 -16.30 7.28
C SER A 149 11.90 -17.00 5.93
N VAL A 150 12.22 -18.31 5.87
CA VAL A 150 12.04 -19.11 4.66
C VAL A 150 10.55 -19.35 4.43
N PHE A 151 9.81 -19.67 5.49
CA PHE A 151 8.37 -19.91 5.41
C PHE A 151 7.59 -18.67 4.94
N SER A 152 7.92 -17.48 5.45
CA SER A 152 7.31 -16.22 5.00
C SER A 152 7.64 -15.92 3.53
N GLY A 153 8.86 -16.22 3.07
CA GLY A 153 9.24 -16.14 1.66
C GLY A 153 8.42 -17.09 0.77
N VAL A 154 8.20 -18.33 1.20
CA VAL A 154 7.33 -19.29 0.50
C VAL A 154 5.89 -18.79 0.44
N CYS A 155 5.35 -18.28 1.56
CA CYS A 155 4.01 -17.68 1.59
C CYS A 155 3.90 -16.51 0.61
N TYR A 156 4.91 -15.65 0.54
CA TYR A 156 4.95 -14.55 -0.42
C TYR A 156 4.93 -15.03 -1.87
N LEU A 157 5.70 -16.06 -2.22
CA LEU A 157 5.68 -16.65 -3.57
C LEU A 157 4.31 -17.23 -3.92
N LEU A 158 3.64 -17.90 -2.96
CA LEU A 158 2.28 -18.39 -3.13
C LEU A 158 1.28 -17.25 -3.33
N VAL A 159 1.46 -16.14 -2.60
CA VAL A 159 0.66 -14.92 -2.76
C VAL A 159 0.80 -14.36 -4.17
N VAL A 160 2.03 -14.12 -4.63
CA VAL A 160 2.31 -13.65 -6.00
C VAL A 160 1.70 -14.58 -7.04
N THR A 161 1.76 -15.90 -6.81
CA THR A 161 1.22 -16.90 -7.71
C THR A 161 -0.30 -16.79 -7.83
N TYR A 162 -1.05 -16.73 -6.72
CA TYR A 162 -2.51 -16.60 -6.80
C TYR A 162 -2.93 -15.23 -7.37
N ILE A 163 -2.20 -14.16 -7.07
CA ILE A 163 -2.48 -12.82 -7.64
C ILE A 163 -2.34 -12.86 -9.15
N ARG A 164 -1.28 -13.49 -9.66
CA ARG A 164 -1.06 -13.64 -11.10
C ARG A 164 -2.16 -14.47 -11.78
N LEU A 165 -2.67 -15.51 -11.11
CA LEU A 165 -3.67 -16.42 -11.67
C LEU A 165 -5.12 -15.91 -11.54
N GLY A 166 -5.43 -15.20 -10.46
CA GLY A 166 -6.78 -14.73 -10.13
C GLY A 166 -7.04 -13.25 -10.41
N GLY A 167 -5.98 -12.45 -10.58
CA GLY A 167 -6.08 -11.00 -10.76
C GLY A 167 -6.69 -10.27 -9.55
N LEU A 168 -7.22 -9.06 -9.78
CA LEU A 168 -7.83 -8.23 -8.72
C LEU A 168 -9.06 -8.87 -8.07
N ALA A 169 -9.76 -9.76 -8.77
CA ALA A 169 -10.93 -10.46 -8.23
C ALA A 169 -10.55 -11.47 -7.14
N SER A 170 -9.37 -12.09 -7.21
CA SER A 170 -8.87 -12.96 -6.14
C SER A 170 -8.42 -12.13 -4.94
N VAL A 171 -7.64 -11.07 -5.18
CA VAL A 171 -7.14 -10.15 -4.15
C VAL A 171 -8.28 -9.56 -3.32
N THR A 172 -9.30 -8.99 -3.98
CA THR A 172 -10.43 -8.38 -3.26
C THR A 172 -11.24 -9.38 -2.42
N ARG A 173 -11.25 -10.68 -2.75
CA ARG A 173 -11.90 -11.69 -1.92
C ARG A 173 -11.08 -12.06 -0.71
N THR A 174 -9.77 -12.22 -0.88
CA THR A 174 -8.87 -12.49 0.25
C THR A 174 -8.88 -11.31 1.21
N ASP A 175 -8.86 -10.08 0.69
CA ASP A 175 -8.92 -8.86 1.50
C ASP A 175 -10.23 -8.76 2.27
N LEU A 176 -11.36 -9.07 1.62
CA LEU A 176 -12.67 -9.06 2.28
C LEU A 176 -12.75 -10.11 3.40
N ALA A 177 -12.27 -11.33 3.16
CA ALA A 177 -12.24 -12.37 4.16
C ALA A 177 -11.33 -12.01 5.35
N GLN A 178 -10.15 -11.45 5.06
CA GLN A 178 -9.21 -10.97 6.07
C GLN A 178 -9.82 -9.84 6.91
N LEU A 179 -10.48 -8.86 6.27
CA LEU A 179 -11.14 -7.77 6.96
C LEU A 179 -12.22 -8.28 7.92
N LEU A 180 -13.08 -9.21 7.47
CA LEU A 180 -14.14 -9.77 8.31
C LEU A 180 -13.56 -10.56 9.50
N ILE A 181 -12.53 -11.35 9.26
CA ILE A 181 -11.87 -12.15 10.30
C ILE A 181 -11.15 -11.25 11.30
N ILE A 182 -10.40 -10.25 10.84
CA ILE A 182 -9.73 -9.28 11.71
C ILE A 182 -10.75 -8.51 12.52
N LEU A 183 -11.84 -8.04 11.91
CA LEU A 183 -12.88 -7.32 12.64
C LEU A 183 -13.49 -8.19 13.75
N ALA A 184 -13.83 -9.45 13.45
CA ALA A 184 -14.36 -10.38 14.44
C ALA A 184 -13.35 -10.69 15.56
N LEU A 185 -12.10 -10.98 15.19
CA LEU A 185 -11.03 -11.34 16.12
C LEU A 185 -10.43 -10.15 16.87
N PHE A 186 -10.63 -8.92 16.41
CA PHE A 186 -10.17 -7.72 17.09
C PHE A 186 -11.23 -7.19 18.06
N VAL A 187 -12.51 -7.16 17.62
CA VAL A 187 -13.61 -6.65 18.45
C VAL A 187 -13.81 -7.52 19.68
N ALA A 188 -13.74 -8.85 19.57
CA ALA A 188 -13.97 -9.73 20.72
C ALA A 188 -12.94 -9.55 21.86
N PRO A 189 -11.62 -9.62 21.64
CA PRO A 189 -10.63 -9.37 22.69
C PRO A 189 -10.65 -7.93 23.21
N ALA A 190 -10.85 -6.95 22.33
CA ALA A 190 -10.95 -5.55 22.75
C ALA A 190 -12.14 -5.35 23.71
N THR A 191 -13.29 -5.94 23.39
CA THR A 191 -14.49 -5.89 24.24
C THR A 191 -14.26 -6.60 25.58
N VAL A 192 -13.67 -7.81 25.56
CA VAL A 192 -13.35 -8.55 26.79
C VAL A 192 -12.34 -7.78 27.65
N GLY A 193 -11.31 -7.20 27.04
CA GLY A 193 -10.31 -6.39 27.73
C GLY A 193 -10.93 -5.17 28.41
N LEU A 194 -11.79 -4.45 27.70
CA LEU A 194 -12.51 -3.29 28.22
C LEU A 194 -13.48 -3.66 29.36
N LEU A 195 -14.20 -4.77 29.23
CA LEU A 195 -15.08 -5.26 30.30
C LEU A 195 -14.28 -5.64 31.55
N ARG A 196 -13.10 -6.24 31.37
CA ARG A 196 -12.21 -6.61 32.48
C ARG A 196 -11.50 -5.42 33.13
N SER A 197 -11.27 -4.34 32.40
CA SER A 197 -10.66 -3.12 32.95
C SER A 197 -11.64 -2.26 33.76
N GLY A 198 -12.91 -2.67 33.91
CA GLY A 198 -13.95 -1.88 34.58
C GLY A 198 -14.67 -0.89 33.66
N GLY A 199 -14.50 -1.03 32.34
CA GLY A 199 -15.12 -0.19 31.33
C GLY A 199 -14.30 1.05 30.97
N PHE A 200 -14.93 1.97 30.24
CA PHE A 200 -14.28 3.22 29.81
C PHE A 200 -13.92 4.14 31.00
N SER A 201 -14.70 4.11 32.07
CA SER A 201 -14.57 5.05 33.19
C SER A 201 -13.29 4.87 34.05
N THR A 202 -12.75 3.66 34.15
CA THR A 202 -11.53 3.35 34.92
C THR A 202 -10.26 3.41 34.08
N SER A 203 -10.39 3.30 32.76
CA SER A 203 -9.27 3.28 31.81
C SER A 203 -8.65 4.68 31.64
N ASP A 204 -9.46 5.74 31.72
CA ASP A 204 -8.97 7.12 31.59
C ASP A 204 -8.20 7.59 32.84
N ALA A 205 -8.59 7.13 34.03
CA ALA A 205 -7.95 7.50 35.30
C ALA A 205 -6.52 6.93 35.45
N SER A 206 -6.27 5.74 34.89
CA SER A 206 -4.97 5.06 34.96
C SER A 206 -3.96 5.60 33.93
N ILE A 207 -4.43 6.04 32.75
CA ILE A 207 -3.59 6.67 31.72
C ILE A 207 -3.15 8.09 32.16
N LEU A 208 -4.04 8.86 32.80
CA LEU A 208 -3.73 10.21 33.28
C LEU A 208 -2.65 10.19 34.38
N HIS A 209 -2.65 9.16 35.24
CA HIS A 209 -1.65 9.00 36.29
C HIS A 209 -0.26 8.57 35.75
N ALA A 210 -0.21 7.89 34.61
CA ALA A 210 1.04 7.49 33.94
C ALA A 210 1.67 8.61 33.10
N HIS A 211 0.88 9.53 32.54
CA HIS A 211 1.38 10.65 31.73
C HIS A 211 1.70 11.94 32.50
N GLY A 212 1.31 12.05 33.78
CA GLY A 212 1.71 13.16 34.64
C GLY A 212 3.23 13.31 34.83
N HIS A 213 4.01 12.26 34.53
CA HIS A 213 5.47 12.23 34.70
C HIS A 213 6.30 12.38 33.41
N THR A 214 5.69 12.35 32.22
CA THR A 214 6.44 12.24 30.92
C THR A 214 6.28 13.43 29.97
N ASN A 215 5.43 14.41 30.30
CA ASN A 215 5.11 15.55 29.44
C ASN A 215 6.28 16.51 29.16
N GLY A 216 7.45 16.34 29.79
CA GLY A 216 8.66 17.10 29.46
C GLY A 216 9.48 16.56 28.29
N LEU A 217 9.30 15.28 27.88
CA LEU A 217 10.18 14.61 26.92
C LEU A 217 9.48 14.12 25.64
N ALA A 218 8.16 13.93 25.65
CA ALA A 218 7.42 13.43 24.49
C ALA A 218 7.44 14.40 23.29
N ALA A 219 7.48 15.71 23.53
CA ALA A 219 7.59 16.73 22.47
C ALA A 219 8.91 16.65 21.68
N LEU A 220 9.97 16.04 22.24
CA LEU A 220 11.22 15.78 21.52
C LEU A 220 11.22 14.47 20.72
N SER A 221 10.32 13.52 21.03
CA SER A 221 10.29 12.18 20.39
C SER A 221 9.56 12.15 19.04
N LEU A 222 8.64 13.08 18.79
CA LEU A 222 8.03 13.27 17.46
C LEU A 222 9.04 13.79 16.42
N ILE A 223 10.17 14.34 16.86
CA ILE A 223 11.29 14.77 15.99
C ILE A 223 12.28 13.61 15.74
N THR A 224 12.27 12.54 16.56
CA THR A 224 13.20 11.40 16.44
C THR A 224 12.70 10.21 15.62
N PHE A 225 11.51 10.27 15.02
CA PHE A 225 11.11 9.29 13.98
C PHE A 225 11.71 9.58 12.58
N ARG A 226 12.26 10.79 12.38
CA ARG A 226 13.03 11.14 11.18
C ARG A 226 14.35 10.36 11.00
N PRO A 227 15.17 10.07 12.03
CA PRO A 227 16.44 9.37 11.84
C PRO A 227 16.37 7.88 11.52
N ALA A 228 15.27 7.16 11.78
CA ALA A 228 15.20 5.72 11.47
C ALA A 228 15.10 5.46 9.96
N ILE A 229 14.33 6.28 9.24
CA ILE A 229 14.27 6.27 7.76
C ILE A 229 15.54 6.87 7.17
N ALA A 230 16.12 7.91 7.80
CA ALA A 230 17.38 8.49 7.33
C ALA A 230 18.60 7.58 7.54
N ARG A 231 18.63 6.71 8.56
CA ARG A 231 19.70 5.71 8.74
C ARG A 231 19.58 4.56 7.74
N CYS A 232 18.38 4.11 7.39
CA CYS A 232 18.21 3.07 6.37
C CYS A 232 18.50 3.58 4.94
N LEU A 233 18.36 4.89 4.68
CA LEU A 233 18.67 5.50 3.38
C LEU A 233 20.08 6.15 3.31
N GLY A 234 20.76 6.33 4.45
CA GLY A 234 21.94 7.17 4.56
C GLY A 234 23.30 6.48 4.34
N GLU A 235 23.42 5.17 4.54
CA GLU A 235 24.73 4.51 4.47
C GLU A 235 25.11 4.01 3.06
N GLY A 236 24.16 3.95 2.12
CA GLY A 236 24.42 3.49 0.75
C GLY A 236 24.82 4.58 -0.25
N SER A 237 24.54 5.87 0.01
CA SER A 237 24.61 6.93 -1.01
C SER A 237 25.69 7.99 -0.78
N ALA A 238 26.46 7.91 0.31
CA ALA A 238 27.45 8.94 0.68
C ALA A 238 28.84 8.79 0.02
N ARG A 239 29.08 7.78 -0.83
CA ARG A 239 30.39 7.57 -1.49
C ARG A 239 30.45 7.89 -3.00
N ALA A 240 29.40 8.41 -3.61
CA ALA A 240 29.37 8.61 -5.07
C ALA A 240 29.43 10.06 -5.56
N ILE A 241 29.49 11.07 -4.69
CA ILE A 241 29.41 12.49 -5.13
C ILE A 241 30.60 13.29 -4.60
N ALA A 242 31.78 12.97 -5.14
CA ALA A 242 32.91 13.87 -5.20
C ALA A 242 33.41 13.91 -6.65
N ARG A 243 32.65 14.57 -7.52
CA ARG A 243 33.16 15.03 -8.81
C ARG A 243 33.02 16.55 -8.87
N PRO A 244 34.06 17.28 -9.31
CA PRO A 244 34.02 18.73 -9.41
C PRO A 244 32.97 19.18 -10.43
N ARG A 245 32.24 20.25 -10.09
CA ARG A 245 31.28 20.91 -10.98
C ARG A 245 32.03 21.47 -12.20
N PRO A 246 31.56 21.25 -13.44
CA PRO A 246 32.06 22.02 -14.57
C PRO A 246 31.59 23.47 -14.47
N ASP A 247 32.51 24.38 -14.74
CA ASP A 247 32.33 25.82 -14.81
C ASP A 247 31.36 26.19 -15.96
N TRP A 248 30.29 26.92 -15.64
CA TRP A 248 29.22 27.29 -16.57
C TRP A 248 29.46 28.64 -17.27
N ASN A 249 30.65 29.22 -17.16
CA ASN A 249 30.89 30.58 -17.66
C ASN A 249 31.49 30.69 -19.07
N ASN A 250 31.47 29.63 -19.89
CA ASN A 250 32.03 29.68 -21.24
C ASN A 250 31.01 29.27 -22.32
N ARG A 251 30.01 30.13 -22.57
CA ARG A 251 29.13 30.02 -23.74
C ARG A 251 29.63 30.90 -24.89
N ARG A 252 30.64 30.44 -25.63
CA ARG A 252 30.78 30.78 -27.06
C ARG A 252 31.41 29.61 -27.83
N ARG A 253 30.70 29.20 -28.88
CA ARG A 253 31.09 28.28 -29.97
C ARG A 253 31.21 26.80 -29.59
N VAL A 254 30.22 25.99 -30.00
CA VAL A 254 30.41 24.98 -31.05
C VAL A 254 29.08 24.83 -31.79
N ALA A 255 29.09 25.24 -33.05
CA ALA A 255 28.09 24.89 -34.04
C ALA A 255 28.62 23.67 -34.83
N LEU A 256 27.68 22.87 -35.34
CA LEU A 256 27.84 21.85 -36.38
C LEU A 256 28.72 20.62 -36.06
N CYS A 257 28.05 19.47 -35.93
CA CYS A 257 28.28 18.39 -36.89
C CYS A 257 26.97 17.62 -37.11
N CYS A 258 26.64 17.47 -38.38
CA CYS A 258 25.40 16.92 -38.91
C CYS A 258 25.36 15.38 -38.90
N ASP A 259 24.16 14.88 -39.21
CA ASP A 259 23.91 13.68 -40.02
C ASP A 259 24.26 12.29 -39.45
N CYS A 260 23.24 11.62 -38.91
CA CYS A 260 22.81 10.32 -39.44
C CYS A 260 21.32 10.05 -39.13
N PHE A 261 20.55 9.99 -40.21
CA PHE A 261 19.17 9.52 -40.37
C PHE A 261 19.06 7.97 -40.16
N PRO A 262 17.88 7.30 -40.09
CA PRO A 262 16.69 7.64 -40.88
C PRO A 262 15.31 7.67 -40.23
N ARG A 263 14.50 8.58 -40.82
CA ARG A 263 13.03 8.59 -40.89
C ARG A 263 12.44 7.21 -41.13
N HIS A 264 11.40 6.86 -40.37
CA HIS A 264 10.37 5.93 -40.83
C HIS A 264 8.97 6.53 -40.68
N ARG A 265 8.38 6.75 -41.86
CA ARG A 265 7.00 6.94 -42.31
C ARG A 265 5.88 7.19 -41.29
N SER A 266 5.22 8.31 -41.54
CA SER A 266 3.85 8.66 -41.20
C SER A 266 2.83 7.57 -41.55
N TRP A 267 1.94 7.26 -40.60
CA TRP A 267 0.67 6.61 -40.87
C TRP A 267 -0.43 7.67 -40.81
N GLY A 268 -0.96 8.00 -41.98
CA GLY A 268 -2.11 8.88 -42.14
C GLY A 268 -3.40 8.13 -41.78
N TRP A 269 -4.17 8.70 -40.86
CA TRP A 269 -5.56 8.32 -40.63
C TRP A 269 -6.44 9.02 -41.68
N ARG A 270 -6.78 8.30 -42.75
CA ARG A 270 -7.80 8.74 -43.72
C ARG A 270 -9.14 8.14 -43.32
N ARG A 271 -10.08 9.01 -42.94
CA ARG A 271 -11.51 8.69 -42.77
C ARG A 271 -12.07 8.18 -44.09
N SER A 272 -12.74 7.03 -44.08
CA SER A 272 -13.68 6.65 -45.13
C SER A 272 -15.09 6.82 -44.56
N ILE A 273 -15.70 7.95 -44.91
CA ILE A 273 -17.16 8.12 -44.92
C ILE A 273 -17.61 7.46 -46.21
N ARG A 274 -18.45 6.43 -46.13
CA ARG A 274 -19.16 5.89 -47.28
C ARG A 274 -20.61 6.35 -47.18
N HIS A 275 -20.97 7.28 -48.07
CA HIS A 275 -22.35 7.57 -48.43
C HIS A 275 -22.86 6.40 -49.27
N ASP A 276 -23.97 5.79 -48.87
CA ASP A 276 -24.81 5.04 -49.79
C ASP A 276 -25.99 5.94 -50.18
N VAL A 277 -26.00 6.32 -51.45
CA VAL A 277 -27.08 7.00 -52.17
C VAL A 277 -27.35 6.18 -53.42
N GLY A 278 -28.62 5.85 -53.66
CA GLY A 278 -29.16 5.23 -54.88
C GLY A 278 -29.40 3.72 -54.70
N GLY A 279 -30.58 3.16 -54.97
CA GLY A 279 -31.74 3.63 -55.72
C GLY A 279 -32.24 2.48 -56.59
N SER A 280 -33.42 1.95 -56.28
CA SER A 280 -34.39 1.34 -57.21
C SER A 280 -35.75 1.35 -56.53
#